data_AF-A0A1L9NS18-F1
#
_entry.id   AF-A0A1L9NS18-F1
#
_cell.length_a   1.000
_cell.length_b   1.000
_cell.length_c   1.000
_cell.angle_alpha   90.00
_cell.angle_beta   90.00
_cell.angle_gamma   90.00
#
_symmetry.space_group_name_H-M   'P 1'
#
loop_
_entity.id
_entity.type
_entity.pdbx_description
1 polymer ?
#
loop_
_entity_poly.entity_id
_entity_poly.type
_entity_poly.pdbx_seq_one_letter_code
_entity_poly.pdbx_strand_id
1 'polypeptide(L)'
;MRIACYNVEWFDRLFDEAGDLQRDNRWSGRRDVKRSEQAKALGYVFNKIDADAIMVIEAPDDHNGRSGTNALENFAKVYNLRATKALIGFTNTTQQEIALLYDPSKLNAQHDPVGVIGDVVPPFDGTYEIDLDIDNRADSVTFSKPPLELAIETANGTKLRMIGAHLKSKAPHGAHNAAEVMRFSIANRRKQLAQAVWLRGRVETHLSAGEHLMLLGDLNDGPGLDEYENLFGRSSVEIILGETGCPCLYDPHAARALARKIGGAPTTARFFLKNDNRFLQALLDYIMVSENLRDKAKAWRIWHPFDDPECWRDETLRNALLTASDHFPVTLDIDL
;
A
#
# COMPACT_ATOMS: atom_id res chain seq x y z
N MET A 1 -0.99 -1.23 -20.11
CA MET A 1 -0.35 -1.91 -18.97
C MET A 1 -1.33 -2.00 -17.82
N ARG A 2 -1.19 -2.99 -16.94
CA ARG A 2 -1.94 -3.13 -15.69
C ARG A 2 -1.00 -3.01 -14.49
N ILE A 3 -1.27 -2.04 -13.62
CA ILE A 3 -0.56 -1.83 -12.36
C ILE A 3 -1.48 -2.23 -11.21
N ALA A 4 -0.95 -2.94 -10.22
CA ALA A 4 -1.70 -3.37 -9.03
C ALA A 4 -1.06 -2.85 -7.75
N CYS A 5 -1.89 -2.65 -6.73
CA CYS A 5 -1.50 -2.50 -5.34
C CYS A 5 -2.17 -3.61 -4.54
N TYR A 6 -1.40 -4.33 -3.73
CA TYR A 6 -1.97 -5.40 -2.91
C TYR A 6 -1.22 -5.58 -1.59
N ASN A 7 -1.90 -5.30 -0.47
CA ASN A 7 -1.49 -5.77 0.85
C ASN A 7 -1.83 -7.26 1.00
N VAL A 8 -0.79 -8.07 1.21
CA VAL A 8 -0.86 -9.55 1.15
C VAL A 8 -0.85 -10.21 2.53
N GLU A 9 -0.91 -9.40 3.60
CA GLU A 9 -1.03 -9.84 5.00
C GLU A 9 0.02 -10.87 5.43
N TRP A 10 1.11 -10.40 6.03
CA TRP A 10 2.18 -11.23 6.62
C TRP A 10 2.85 -12.20 5.64
N PHE A 11 3.23 -11.73 4.44
CA PHE A 11 3.72 -12.63 3.39
C PHE A 11 5.01 -13.36 3.79
N ASP A 12 5.88 -12.72 4.57
CA ASP A 12 7.11 -13.30 5.10
C ASP A 12 6.92 -14.68 5.77
N ARG A 13 5.76 -14.90 6.41
CA ARG A 13 5.45 -16.14 7.14
C ARG A 13 5.24 -17.34 6.22
N LEU A 14 5.13 -17.13 4.91
CA LEU A 14 4.98 -18.18 3.91
C LEU A 14 6.31 -18.68 3.36
N PHE A 15 7.44 -18.09 3.74
CA PHE A 15 8.76 -18.46 3.25
C PHE A 15 9.64 -18.99 4.37
N ASP A 16 10.64 -19.79 4.01
CA ASP A 16 11.75 -20.08 4.92
C ASP A 16 12.86 -19.03 4.80
N GLU A 17 14.00 -19.28 5.47
CA GLU A 17 15.16 -18.38 5.45
C GLU A 17 15.81 -18.30 4.06
N ALA A 18 15.70 -19.35 3.24
CA ALA A 18 16.22 -19.37 1.87
C ALA A 18 15.30 -18.64 0.87
N GLY A 19 14.12 -18.20 1.30
CA GLY A 19 13.10 -17.61 0.44
C GLY A 19 12.30 -18.66 -0.34
N ASP A 20 12.32 -19.93 0.08
CA ASP A 20 11.51 -20.98 -0.54
C ASP A 20 10.10 -20.98 0.05
N LEU A 21 9.11 -20.99 -0.84
CA LEU A 21 7.70 -20.95 -0.48
C LEU A 21 7.27 -22.24 0.24
N GLN A 22 6.89 -22.10 1.50
CA GLN A 22 6.40 -23.17 2.36
C GLN A 22 4.90 -23.40 2.13
N ARG A 23 4.54 -24.56 1.61
CA ARG A 23 3.15 -24.99 1.36
C ARG A 23 2.74 -26.16 2.24
N ASP A 24 3.17 -26.13 3.50
CA ASP A 24 2.82 -27.13 4.50
C ASP A 24 1.46 -26.82 5.18
N ASN A 25 1.04 -27.70 6.09
CA ASN A 25 -0.20 -27.55 6.87
C ASN A 25 0.02 -26.81 8.21
N ARG A 26 1.10 -26.04 8.35
CA ARG A 26 1.31 -25.16 9.50
C ARG A 26 0.49 -23.88 9.33
N TRP A 27 0.25 -23.19 10.44
CA TRP A 27 -0.46 -21.92 10.44
C TRP A 27 0.34 -20.84 9.71
N SER A 28 -0.37 -20.01 8.95
CA SER A 28 0.18 -18.79 8.37
C SER A 28 0.18 -17.64 9.38
N GLY A 29 0.50 -16.42 8.95
CA GLY A 29 0.28 -15.20 9.72
C GLY A 29 -1.20 -14.81 9.81
N ARG A 30 -2.01 -15.24 8.84
CA ARG A 30 -3.45 -15.01 8.80
C ARG A 30 -4.20 -15.95 9.73
N ARG A 31 -5.14 -15.38 10.48
CA ARG A 31 -5.94 -16.12 11.46
C ARG A 31 -6.74 -17.24 10.79
N ASP A 32 -6.67 -18.43 11.38
CA ASP A 32 -7.43 -19.62 10.97
C ASP A 32 -7.17 -20.06 9.51
N VAL A 33 -6.00 -19.69 8.94
CA VAL A 33 -5.58 -20.06 7.57
C VAL A 33 -4.19 -20.74 7.59
N LYS A 34 -4.05 -21.86 6.88
CA LYS A 34 -2.78 -22.58 6.72
C LYS A 34 -1.89 -21.95 5.65
N ARG A 35 -0.58 -22.16 5.74
CA ARG A 35 0.39 -21.65 4.76
C ARG A 35 0.09 -22.15 3.34
N SER A 36 -0.23 -23.44 3.19
CA SER A 36 -0.65 -24.02 1.90
C SER A 36 -1.89 -23.34 1.30
N GLU A 37 -2.87 -23.00 2.14
CA GLU A 37 -4.12 -22.35 1.74
C GLU A 37 -3.88 -20.90 1.32
N GLN A 38 -3.19 -20.11 2.16
CA GLN A 38 -2.87 -18.71 1.86
C GLN A 38 -2.01 -18.60 0.60
N ALA A 39 -0.94 -19.42 0.50
CA ALA A 39 -0.06 -19.42 -0.65
C ALA A 39 -0.82 -19.74 -1.95
N LYS A 40 -1.69 -20.76 -1.94
CA LYS A 40 -2.49 -21.14 -3.12
C LYS A 40 -3.49 -20.04 -3.48
N ALA A 41 -4.13 -19.44 -2.49
CA ALA A 41 -5.08 -18.35 -2.68
C ALA A 41 -4.40 -17.11 -3.28
N LEU A 42 -3.26 -16.67 -2.72
CA LEU A 42 -2.45 -15.60 -3.27
C LEU A 42 -2.01 -15.91 -4.70
N GLY A 43 -1.49 -17.12 -4.96
CA GLY A 43 -1.08 -17.53 -6.31
C GLY A 43 -2.23 -17.47 -7.33
N TYR A 44 -3.45 -17.83 -6.92
CA TYR A 44 -4.65 -17.72 -7.76
C TYR A 44 -5.04 -16.25 -8.00
N VAL A 45 -5.04 -15.41 -6.94
CA VAL A 45 -5.37 -13.99 -7.04
C VAL A 45 -4.37 -13.25 -7.94
N PHE A 46 -3.06 -13.46 -7.76
CA PHE A 46 -2.02 -12.84 -8.59
C PHE A 46 -2.16 -13.21 -10.07
N ASN A 47 -2.47 -14.48 -10.37
CA ASN A 47 -2.75 -14.91 -11.75
C ASN A 47 -4.03 -14.29 -12.31
N LYS A 48 -5.07 -14.08 -11.49
CA LYS A 48 -6.34 -13.52 -11.92
C LYS A 48 -6.28 -12.01 -12.17
N ILE A 49 -5.54 -11.27 -11.35
CA ILE A 49 -5.31 -9.85 -11.62
C ILE A 49 -4.43 -9.65 -12.86
N ASP A 50 -3.50 -10.57 -13.13
CA ASP A 50 -2.65 -10.59 -14.34
C ASP A 50 -1.94 -9.25 -14.61
N ALA A 51 -1.35 -8.67 -13.57
CA ALA A 51 -0.75 -7.35 -13.63
C ALA A 51 0.67 -7.38 -14.21
N ASP A 52 1.03 -6.34 -14.98
CA ASP A 52 2.40 -6.14 -15.48
C ASP A 52 3.33 -5.66 -14.34
N ALA A 53 2.78 -5.01 -13.31
CA ALA A 53 3.50 -4.61 -12.10
C ALA A 53 2.59 -4.63 -10.88
N ILE A 54 3.10 -5.07 -9.73
CA ILE A 54 2.36 -5.21 -8.48
C ILE A 54 3.21 -4.58 -7.37
N MET A 55 2.70 -3.50 -6.77
CA MET A 55 3.21 -3.00 -5.50
C MET A 55 2.66 -3.92 -4.39
N VAL A 56 3.55 -4.75 -3.85
CA VAL A 56 3.26 -5.69 -2.77
C VAL A 56 3.52 -5.00 -1.45
N ILE A 57 2.45 -4.85 -0.66
CA ILE A 57 2.51 -4.29 0.69
C ILE A 57 2.51 -5.44 1.70
N GLU A 58 3.35 -5.33 2.74
CA GLU A 58 3.70 -6.47 3.62
C GLU A 58 4.41 -7.60 2.87
N ALA A 59 5.29 -7.21 1.94
CA ALA A 59 6.19 -8.12 1.26
C ALA A 59 7.16 -8.83 2.23
N PRO A 60 7.74 -9.97 1.83
CA PRO A 60 8.67 -10.72 2.66
C PRO A 60 9.89 -9.90 3.10
N ASP A 61 10.44 -10.26 4.25
CA ASP A 61 11.55 -9.58 4.92
C ASP A 61 12.85 -9.62 4.09
N ASP A 62 13.64 -8.55 4.11
CA ASP A 62 14.93 -8.47 3.42
C ASP A 62 16.03 -7.98 4.38
N HIS A 63 16.91 -8.88 4.79
CA HIS A 63 18.01 -8.58 5.73
C HIS A 63 19.18 -9.57 5.59
N ASN A 64 20.22 -9.40 6.41
CA ASN A 64 21.34 -10.33 6.45
C ASN A 64 20.88 -11.73 6.93
N GLY A 65 20.59 -12.63 5.99
CA GLY A 65 20.08 -13.98 6.25
C GLY A 65 18.73 -14.31 5.58
N ARG A 66 18.00 -13.32 5.05
CA ARG A 66 16.76 -13.52 4.28
C ARG A 66 16.71 -12.56 3.10
N SER A 67 16.21 -13.03 1.96
CA SER A 67 16.02 -12.18 0.79
C SER A 67 14.56 -12.15 0.37
N GLY A 68 13.91 -11.02 0.61
CA GLY A 68 12.52 -10.79 0.21
C GLY A 68 12.38 -10.75 -1.31
N THR A 69 13.43 -10.28 -1.99
CA THR A 69 13.54 -10.34 -3.46
C THR A 69 13.47 -11.80 -3.96
N ASN A 70 14.32 -12.69 -3.44
CA ASN A 70 14.29 -14.10 -3.83
C ASN A 70 12.97 -14.77 -3.47
N ALA A 71 12.40 -14.46 -2.31
CA ALA A 71 11.10 -14.98 -1.88
C ALA A 71 9.98 -14.64 -2.88
N LEU A 72 9.89 -13.37 -3.30
CA LEU A 72 8.90 -12.93 -4.29
C LEU A 72 9.15 -13.54 -5.68
N GLU A 73 10.40 -13.61 -6.15
CA GLU A 73 10.72 -14.25 -7.44
C GLU A 73 10.42 -15.76 -7.41
N ASN A 74 10.70 -16.44 -6.29
CA ASN A 74 10.36 -17.85 -6.10
C ASN A 74 8.85 -18.07 -6.07
N PHE A 75 8.09 -17.21 -5.39
CA PHE A 75 6.63 -17.24 -5.42
C PHE A 75 6.10 -17.06 -6.85
N ALA A 76 6.62 -16.08 -7.58
CA ALA A 76 6.25 -15.83 -8.97
C ALA A 76 6.54 -17.05 -9.86
N LYS A 77 7.69 -17.69 -9.69
CA LYS A 77 8.06 -18.92 -10.38
C LYS A 77 7.14 -20.09 -10.06
N VAL A 78 6.82 -20.32 -8.78
CA VAL A 78 5.97 -21.43 -8.34
C VAL A 78 4.56 -21.33 -8.93
N TYR A 79 4.03 -20.11 -9.04
CA TYR A 79 2.69 -19.87 -9.58
C TYR A 79 2.67 -19.41 -11.05
N ASN A 80 3.82 -19.44 -11.73
CA ASN A 80 3.98 -19.07 -13.14
C ASN A 80 3.38 -17.69 -13.47
N LEU A 81 3.70 -16.70 -12.62
CA LEU A 81 3.27 -15.32 -12.81
C LEU A 81 4.07 -14.67 -13.95
N ARG A 82 3.44 -13.72 -14.65
CA ARG A 82 4.14 -12.88 -15.64
C ARG A 82 5.11 -11.89 -15.02
N ALA A 83 4.79 -11.41 -13.83
CA ALA A 83 5.63 -10.50 -13.07
C ALA A 83 6.68 -11.35 -12.34
N THR A 84 7.89 -11.40 -12.89
CA THR A 84 8.95 -12.35 -12.48
C THR A 84 10.13 -11.71 -11.79
N LYS A 85 10.20 -10.36 -11.74
CA LYS A 85 11.31 -9.63 -11.11
C LYS A 85 10.84 -8.80 -9.94
N ALA A 86 11.55 -8.91 -8.83
CA ALA A 86 11.24 -8.19 -7.61
C ALA A 86 12.29 -7.11 -7.32
N LEU A 87 11.84 -6.01 -6.71
CA LEU A 87 12.70 -4.92 -6.26
C LEU A 87 12.19 -4.43 -4.91
N ILE A 88 13.10 -4.41 -3.93
CA ILE A 88 12.91 -3.84 -2.59
C ILE A 88 13.86 -2.65 -2.45
N GLY A 89 13.40 -1.60 -1.80
CA GLY A 89 14.17 -0.38 -1.56
C GLY A 89 14.94 -0.45 -0.25
N PHE A 90 14.69 0.49 0.64
CA PHE A 90 15.24 0.45 1.99
C PHE A 90 14.68 -0.74 2.78
N THR A 91 15.57 -1.57 3.29
CA THR A 91 15.23 -2.65 4.24
C THR A 91 14.70 -2.07 5.54
N ASN A 92 13.75 -2.74 6.18
CA ASN A 92 13.21 -2.32 7.47
C ASN A 92 13.27 -3.43 8.53
N THR A 93 12.76 -3.15 9.73
CA THR A 93 12.85 -4.09 10.88
C THR A 93 11.51 -4.72 11.25
N THR A 94 10.48 -4.51 10.42
CA THR A 94 9.11 -4.94 10.68
C THR A 94 8.74 -6.29 10.04
N GLN A 95 9.63 -6.86 9.22
CA GLN A 95 9.38 -8.06 8.42
C GLN A 95 8.22 -7.90 7.41
N GLN A 96 7.88 -6.65 7.10
CA GLN A 96 6.79 -6.25 6.22
C GLN A 96 7.34 -5.18 5.28
N GLU A 97 8.01 -5.64 4.23
CA GLU A 97 8.62 -4.76 3.23
C GLU A 97 7.56 -4.16 2.29
N ILE A 98 7.99 -3.14 1.55
CA ILE A 98 7.28 -2.61 0.38
C ILE A 98 8.11 -3.00 -0.84
N ALA A 99 7.52 -3.76 -1.76
CA ALA A 99 8.24 -4.31 -2.90
C ALA A 99 7.47 -4.10 -4.21
N LEU A 100 8.20 -3.92 -5.31
CA LEU A 100 7.63 -4.02 -6.65
C LEU A 100 7.93 -5.39 -7.24
N LEU A 101 6.90 -6.15 -7.60
CA LEU A 101 7.00 -7.35 -8.45
C LEU A 101 6.52 -6.98 -9.86
N TYR A 102 7.35 -7.15 -10.88
CA TYR A 102 7.06 -6.67 -12.24
C TYR A 102 7.49 -7.61 -13.36
N ASP A 103 6.86 -7.45 -14.52
CA ASP A 103 7.18 -8.13 -15.77
C ASP A 103 8.33 -7.37 -16.47
N PRO A 104 9.56 -7.93 -16.51
CA PRO A 104 10.72 -7.24 -17.07
C PRO A 104 10.63 -7.07 -18.60
N SER A 105 9.67 -7.71 -19.27
CA SER A 105 9.41 -7.46 -20.70
C SER A 105 8.58 -6.20 -20.94
N LYS A 106 7.96 -5.64 -19.88
CA LYS A 106 7.05 -4.50 -19.95
C LYS A 106 7.64 -3.23 -19.36
N LEU A 107 8.50 -3.36 -18.36
CA LEU A 107 9.17 -2.23 -17.74
C LEU A 107 10.50 -2.62 -17.11
N ASN A 108 11.36 -1.63 -16.95
CA ASN A 108 12.50 -1.67 -16.04
C ASN A 108 12.21 -0.79 -14.83
N ALA A 109 12.71 -1.18 -13.66
CA ALA A 109 12.53 -0.45 -12.41
C ALA A 109 13.87 -0.32 -11.67
N GLN A 110 14.11 0.85 -11.10
CA GLN A 110 15.28 1.13 -10.26
C GLN A 110 14.83 1.81 -8.97
N HIS A 111 15.39 1.37 -7.83
CA HIS A 111 15.27 2.11 -6.57
C HIS A 111 16.04 3.43 -6.70
N ASP A 112 15.33 4.55 -6.61
CA ASP A 112 15.85 5.88 -6.88
C ASP A 112 15.27 6.89 -5.87
N PRO A 113 15.68 6.82 -4.59
CA PRO A 113 15.25 7.77 -3.57
C PRO A 113 15.77 9.17 -3.89
N VAL A 114 14.92 10.18 -3.68
CA VAL A 114 15.23 11.57 -4.02
C VAL A 114 15.51 12.38 -2.75
N GLY A 115 16.25 13.47 -2.88
CA GLY A 115 16.61 14.37 -1.79
C GLY A 115 17.93 13.99 -1.10
N VAL A 116 18.33 14.82 -0.15
CA VAL A 116 19.53 14.63 0.67
C VAL A 116 19.13 14.71 2.15
N ILE A 117 19.82 13.95 3.00
CA ILE A 117 19.62 14.03 4.45
C ILE A 117 19.85 15.48 4.91
N GLY A 118 18.86 16.05 5.59
CA GLY A 118 18.87 17.44 6.05
C GLY A 118 18.12 18.42 5.13
N ASP A 119 17.65 17.97 3.96
CA ASP A 119 16.72 18.76 3.14
C ASP A 119 15.37 18.97 3.84
N VAL A 120 14.61 19.96 3.39
CA VAL A 120 13.23 20.19 3.83
C VAL A 120 12.37 18.95 3.59
N VAL A 121 12.61 18.22 2.49
CA VAL A 121 11.97 16.93 2.20
C VAL A 121 13.07 15.89 2.01
N PRO A 122 13.55 15.26 3.12
CA PRO A 122 14.64 14.31 3.07
C PRO A 122 14.21 12.98 2.43
N PRO A 123 15.16 12.11 2.06
CA PRO A 123 14.90 10.72 1.67
C PRO A 123 14.21 9.95 2.78
N PHE A 124 13.38 8.97 2.43
CA PHE A 124 12.50 8.29 3.39
C PHE A 124 13.19 7.39 4.44
N ASP A 125 14.48 7.11 4.28
CA ASP A 125 15.34 6.48 5.30
C ASP A 125 15.94 7.49 6.30
N GLY A 126 15.61 8.77 6.17
CA GLY A 126 16.01 9.84 7.07
C GLY A 126 15.00 10.14 8.19
N THR A 127 15.10 11.37 8.71
CA THR A 127 14.21 11.95 9.72
C THR A 127 13.57 13.20 9.16
N TYR A 128 12.26 13.35 9.34
CA TYR A 128 11.49 14.52 8.94
C TYR A 128 11.06 15.32 10.17
N GLU A 129 11.33 16.61 10.15
CA GLU A 129 10.99 17.54 11.24
C GLU A 129 9.72 18.31 10.87
N ILE A 130 8.67 18.21 11.69
CA ILE A 130 7.39 18.87 11.44
C ILE A 130 6.69 19.26 12.74
N ASP A 131 6.19 20.49 12.81
CA ASP A 131 5.29 20.93 13.87
C ASP A 131 3.84 20.78 13.40
N LEU A 132 3.12 19.79 13.94
CA LEU A 132 1.74 19.48 13.57
C LEU A 132 0.69 20.23 14.40
N ASP A 133 1.00 20.63 15.64
CA ASP A 133 0.07 21.32 16.55
C ASP A 133 0.33 22.83 16.69
N ILE A 134 1.25 23.37 15.89
CA ILE A 134 1.57 24.81 15.78
C ILE A 134 1.97 25.37 17.15
N ASP A 135 2.71 24.57 17.92
CA ASP A 135 3.21 24.95 19.24
C ASP A 135 4.67 25.47 19.20
N ASN A 136 5.22 25.62 17.99
CA ASN A 136 6.62 25.95 17.68
C ASN A 136 7.62 24.87 18.13
N ARG A 137 7.19 23.61 18.25
CA ARG A 137 8.07 22.47 18.52
C ARG A 137 7.93 21.44 17.40
N ALA A 138 9.01 21.26 16.64
CA ALA A 138 9.06 20.20 15.64
C ALA A 138 9.05 18.81 16.31
N ASP A 139 8.16 17.94 15.83
CA ASP A 139 8.20 16.50 16.03
C ASP A 139 9.16 15.89 14.99
N SER A 140 10.08 15.04 15.47
CA SER A 140 10.96 14.25 14.61
C SER A 140 10.29 12.92 14.25
N VAL A 141 10.08 12.69 12.96
CA VAL A 141 9.34 11.53 12.45
C VAL A 141 10.20 10.68 11.54
N THR A 142 10.20 9.37 11.79
CA THR A 142 10.83 8.36 10.95
C THR A 142 9.81 7.34 10.45
N PHE A 143 10.03 6.82 9.25
CA PHE A 143 9.30 5.67 8.75
C PHE A 143 9.85 4.37 9.34
N SER A 144 8.98 3.56 9.94
CA SER A 144 9.33 2.17 10.27
C SER A 144 9.33 1.26 9.04
N LYS A 145 8.65 1.69 7.97
CA LYS A 145 8.58 1.06 6.65
C LYS A 145 8.76 2.18 5.63
N PRO A 146 10.00 2.54 5.25
CA PRO A 146 10.26 3.66 4.34
C PRO A 146 9.53 3.46 3.01
N PRO A 147 8.82 4.47 2.48
CA PRO A 147 8.25 4.40 1.14
C PRO A 147 9.28 4.03 0.07
N LEU A 148 8.86 3.21 -0.89
CA LEU A 148 9.67 2.73 -2.00
C LEU A 148 9.61 3.73 -3.16
N GLU A 149 10.70 4.47 -3.41
CA GLU A 149 10.79 5.42 -4.52
C GLU A 149 11.46 4.79 -5.74
N LEU A 150 10.76 4.80 -6.88
CA LEU A 150 11.21 4.13 -8.09
C LEU A 150 11.25 5.07 -9.30
N ALA A 151 12.33 4.94 -10.07
CA ALA A 151 12.37 5.33 -11.47
C ALA A 151 11.92 4.14 -12.33
N ILE A 152 10.84 4.32 -13.09
CA ILE A 152 10.30 3.32 -14.01
C ILE A 152 10.50 3.78 -15.45
N GLU A 153 10.96 2.87 -16.29
CA GLU A 153 10.98 3.03 -17.74
C GLU A 153 10.21 1.89 -18.38
N THR A 154 9.11 2.21 -19.06
CA THR A 154 8.31 1.21 -19.78
C THR A 154 9.03 0.74 -21.05
N ALA A 155 8.64 -0.41 -21.59
CA ALA A 155 9.17 -0.92 -22.85
C ALA A 155 8.96 0.03 -24.05
N ASN A 156 7.95 0.92 -23.96
CA ASN A 156 7.67 1.95 -24.95
C ASN A 156 8.50 3.24 -24.74
N GLY A 157 9.36 3.29 -23.73
CA GLY A 157 10.21 4.45 -23.39
C GLY A 157 9.54 5.50 -22.52
N THR A 158 8.29 5.30 -22.08
CA THR A 158 7.63 6.20 -21.11
C THR A 158 8.35 6.13 -19.77
N LYS A 159 8.82 7.28 -19.27
CA LYS A 159 9.38 7.44 -17.93
C LYS A 159 8.29 7.81 -16.91
N LEU A 160 8.36 7.18 -15.75
CA LEU A 160 7.38 7.29 -14.67
C LEU A 160 8.09 7.26 -13.31
N ARG A 161 7.69 8.13 -12.39
CA ARG A 161 7.99 8.03 -10.97
C ARG A 161 6.92 7.19 -10.29
N MET A 162 7.33 6.25 -9.45
CA MET A 162 6.40 5.41 -8.69
C MET A 162 6.80 5.40 -7.22
N ILE A 163 5.85 5.64 -6.33
CA ILE A 163 6.05 5.63 -4.87
C ILE A 163 5.14 4.56 -4.25
N GLY A 164 5.74 3.54 -3.65
CA GLY A 164 5.06 2.55 -2.82
C GLY A 164 5.00 2.99 -1.37
N ALA A 165 3.83 2.98 -0.72
CA ALA A 165 3.69 3.45 0.66
C ALA A 165 2.94 2.46 1.57
N HIS A 166 3.38 2.36 2.83
CA HIS A 166 2.63 1.70 3.90
C HIS A 166 2.67 2.59 5.14
N LEU A 167 1.61 3.38 5.34
CA LEU A 167 1.55 4.32 6.47
C LEU A 167 1.27 3.63 7.81
N LYS A 168 1.60 4.31 8.90
CA LYS A 168 1.37 3.82 10.25
C LYS A 168 -0.12 3.53 10.51
N SER A 169 -0.45 2.30 10.90
CA SER A 169 -1.80 1.96 11.39
C SER A 169 -2.17 2.74 12.65
N LYS A 170 -3.45 3.13 12.71
CA LYS A 170 -4.07 3.85 13.85
C LYS A 170 -4.35 2.95 15.05
N ALA A 171 -4.35 1.63 14.87
CA ALA A 171 -4.72 0.68 15.91
C ALA A 171 -3.85 0.86 17.17
N PRO A 172 -4.46 0.99 18.37
CA PRO A 172 -3.74 1.24 19.62
C PRO A 172 -3.15 -0.06 20.20
N HIS A 173 -2.36 -0.78 19.41
CA HIS A 173 -1.72 -2.01 19.84
C HIS A 173 -0.89 -1.79 21.11
N GLY A 174 -1.03 -2.69 22.08
CA GLY A 174 -0.33 -2.62 23.36
C GLY A 174 -1.00 -1.77 24.44
N ALA A 175 -2.14 -1.13 24.16
CA ALA A 175 -2.92 -0.46 25.20
C ALA A 175 -3.64 -1.48 26.10
N HIS A 176 -3.57 -1.29 27.42
CA HIS A 176 -4.18 -2.19 28.41
C HIS A 176 -5.42 -1.58 29.07
N ASN A 177 -5.63 -0.27 28.94
CA ASN A 177 -6.79 0.44 29.49
C ASN A 177 -7.28 1.57 28.56
N ALA A 178 -8.46 2.13 28.85
CA ALA A 178 -9.09 3.15 28.01
C ALA A 178 -8.25 4.44 27.86
N ALA A 179 -7.52 4.85 28.91
CA ALA A 179 -6.67 6.04 28.86
C ALA A 179 -5.43 5.82 27.98
N GLU A 180 -4.85 4.61 28.00
CA GLU A 180 -3.78 4.21 27.10
C GLU A 180 -4.27 4.07 25.66
N VAL A 181 -5.46 3.50 25.44
CA VAL A 181 -6.09 3.42 24.11
C VAL A 181 -6.18 4.80 23.49
N MET A 182 -6.74 5.78 24.22
CA MET A 182 -6.86 7.15 23.73
C MET A 182 -5.50 7.77 23.42
N ARG A 183 -4.52 7.63 24.31
CA ARG A 183 -3.17 8.19 24.14
C ARG A 183 -2.44 7.60 22.94
N PHE A 184 -2.49 6.27 22.79
CA PHE A 184 -1.83 5.58 21.69
C PHE A 184 -2.50 5.90 20.35
N SER A 185 -3.83 5.99 20.30
CA SER A 185 -4.55 6.41 19.10
C SER A 185 -4.14 7.82 18.66
N ILE A 186 -4.06 8.78 19.58
CA ILE A 186 -3.62 10.15 19.27
C ILE A 186 -2.17 10.17 18.78
N ALA A 187 -1.25 9.47 19.45
CA ALA A 187 0.15 9.42 19.04
C ALA A 187 0.35 8.73 17.68
N ASN A 188 -0.35 7.62 17.43
CA ASN A 188 -0.34 6.93 16.15
C ASN A 188 -0.88 7.84 15.04
N ARG A 189 -1.97 8.54 15.31
CA ARG A 189 -2.59 9.47 14.36
C ARG A 189 -1.67 10.63 14.01
N ARG A 190 -1.04 11.27 15.00
CA ARG A 190 -0.03 12.34 14.78
C ARG A 190 1.10 11.83 13.89
N LYS A 191 1.67 10.66 14.21
CA LYS A 191 2.75 10.06 13.40
C LYS A 191 2.29 9.78 11.96
N GLN A 192 1.09 9.24 11.78
CA GLN A 192 0.54 8.96 10.46
C GLN A 192 0.31 10.24 9.63
N LEU A 193 -0.17 11.32 10.25
CA LEU A 193 -0.34 12.62 9.58
C LEU A 193 1.00 13.23 9.18
N ALA A 194 2.00 13.19 10.06
CA ALA A 194 3.35 13.65 9.71
C ALA A 194 3.94 12.86 8.54
N GLN A 195 3.75 11.54 8.51
CA GLN A 195 4.15 10.70 7.38
C GLN A 195 3.41 11.08 6.08
N ALA A 196 2.12 11.43 6.16
CA ALA A 196 1.35 11.88 5.01
C ALA A 196 1.82 13.24 4.49
N VAL A 197 2.18 14.18 5.38
CA VAL A 197 2.76 15.48 5.00
C VAL A 197 4.14 15.29 4.35
N TRP A 198 4.98 14.40 4.89
CA TRP A 198 6.26 14.07 4.29
C TRP A 198 6.12 13.48 2.88
N LEU A 199 5.23 12.49 2.71
CA LEU A 199 4.88 11.95 1.39
C LEU A 199 4.37 13.05 0.46
N ARG A 200 3.52 13.95 0.94
CA ARG A 200 2.99 15.06 0.15
C ARG A 200 4.10 16.00 -0.32
N GLY A 201 5.08 16.34 0.52
CA GLY A 201 6.24 17.15 0.11
C GLY A 201 7.04 16.48 -1.01
N ARG A 202 7.21 15.15 -0.96
CA ARG A 202 7.86 14.40 -2.07
C ARG A 202 7.01 14.42 -3.33
N VAL A 203 5.70 14.20 -3.20
CA VAL A 203 4.74 14.29 -4.32
C VAL A 203 4.82 15.66 -4.99
N GLU A 204 4.84 16.75 -4.22
CA GLU A 204 4.93 18.12 -4.75
C GLU A 204 6.22 18.38 -5.50
N THR A 205 7.34 17.79 -5.07
CA THR A 205 8.62 17.87 -5.78
C THR A 205 8.48 17.31 -7.21
N HIS A 206 7.90 16.12 -7.34
CA HIS A 206 7.69 15.46 -8.63
C HIS A 206 6.63 16.19 -9.50
N LEU A 207 5.51 16.61 -8.90
CA LEU A 207 4.46 17.33 -9.62
C LEU A 207 4.96 18.69 -10.14
N SER A 208 5.78 19.39 -9.35
CA SER A 208 6.39 20.67 -9.75
C SER A 208 7.41 20.50 -10.88
N ALA A 209 8.08 19.35 -10.93
CA ALA A 209 8.96 18.98 -12.04
C ALA A 209 8.21 18.53 -13.30
N GLY A 210 6.87 18.42 -13.25
CA GLY A 210 6.04 17.98 -14.37
C GLY A 210 6.17 16.49 -14.69
N GLU A 211 6.69 15.69 -13.76
CA GLU A 211 6.91 14.26 -13.98
C GLU A 211 5.59 13.47 -13.96
N HIS A 212 5.55 12.35 -14.68
CA HIS A 212 4.50 11.37 -14.49
C HIS A 212 4.72 10.70 -13.13
N LEU A 213 3.72 10.70 -12.26
CA LEU A 213 3.83 10.14 -10.91
C LEU A 213 2.65 9.22 -10.59
N MET A 214 2.96 8.05 -10.03
CA MET A 214 2.01 7.20 -9.34
C MET A 214 2.40 7.06 -7.86
N LEU A 215 1.42 7.19 -6.97
CA LEU A 215 1.54 6.80 -5.57
C LEU A 215 0.54 5.68 -5.30
N LEU A 216 1.00 4.57 -4.77
CA LEU A 216 0.16 3.42 -4.48
C LEU A 216 0.60 2.69 -3.22
N GLY A 217 -0.36 2.12 -2.50
CA GLY A 217 -0.07 1.47 -1.23
C GLY A 217 -1.23 1.46 -0.26
N ASP A 218 -0.96 0.91 0.92
CA ASP A 218 -1.85 0.92 2.08
C ASP A 218 -1.59 2.16 2.92
N LEU A 219 -2.50 3.12 2.86
CA LEU A 219 -2.38 4.36 3.61
C LEU A 219 -2.90 4.25 5.04
N ASN A 220 -3.43 3.08 5.44
CA ASN A 220 -4.00 2.84 6.77
C ASN A 220 -5.01 3.93 7.20
N ASP A 221 -5.59 4.62 6.24
CA ASP A 221 -6.51 5.73 6.42
C ASP A 221 -7.42 5.84 5.21
N GLY A 222 -8.60 6.40 5.43
CA GLY A 222 -9.60 6.65 4.41
C GLY A 222 -10.51 7.80 4.86
N PRO A 223 -11.12 8.54 3.92
CA PRO A 223 -11.97 9.68 4.24
C PRO A 223 -13.12 9.31 5.20
N GLY A 224 -13.25 10.02 6.33
CA GLY A 224 -14.36 9.86 7.27
C GLY A 224 -14.24 8.65 8.19
N LEU A 225 -13.05 8.05 8.32
CA LEU A 225 -12.81 6.85 9.13
C LEU A 225 -12.37 7.15 10.57
N ASP A 226 -12.28 8.42 10.98
CA ASP A 226 -11.70 8.78 12.28
C ASP A 226 -12.54 9.79 13.07
N GLU A 227 -12.95 9.44 14.28
CA GLU A 227 -13.61 10.35 15.22
C GLU A 227 -12.70 11.53 15.62
N TYR A 228 -11.38 11.37 15.47
CA TYR A 228 -10.37 12.39 15.72
C TYR A 228 -10.03 13.23 14.47
N GLU A 229 -10.68 13.03 13.31
CA GLU A 229 -10.51 13.91 12.15
C GLU A 229 -10.77 15.38 12.52
N ASN A 230 -11.71 15.63 13.43
CA ASN A 230 -12.00 16.98 13.93
C ASN A 230 -10.83 17.63 14.70
N LEU A 231 -9.91 16.84 15.26
CA LEU A 231 -8.75 17.36 15.99
C LEU A 231 -7.65 17.87 15.06
N PHE A 232 -7.54 17.29 13.85
CA PHE A 232 -6.44 17.57 12.92
C PHE A 232 -6.91 18.10 11.56
N GLY A 233 -8.22 18.23 11.35
CA GLY A 233 -8.86 18.90 10.22
C GLY A 233 -8.91 18.12 8.91
N ARG A 234 -8.04 17.12 8.68
CA ARG A 234 -7.95 16.34 7.43
C ARG A 234 -7.48 14.90 7.64
N SER A 235 -7.83 14.02 6.70
CA SER A 235 -7.26 12.66 6.60
C SER A 235 -5.88 12.66 5.91
N SER A 236 -5.09 11.61 6.14
CA SER A 236 -3.82 11.37 5.44
C SER A 236 -4.02 11.28 3.92
N VAL A 237 -5.17 10.74 3.50
CA VAL A 237 -5.56 10.66 2.08
C VAL A 237 -5.78 12.06 1.49
N GLU A 238 -6.51 12.93 2.18
CA GLU A 238 -6.71 14.33 1.73
C GLU A 238 -5.42 15.12 1.66
N ILE A 239 -4.49 14.89 2.59
CA ILE A 239 -3.16 15.53 2.58
C ILE A 239 -2.39 15.09 1.34
N ILE A 240 -2.33 13.79 1.05
CA ILE A 240 -1.54 13.24 -0.07
C ILE A 240 -2.13 13.66 -1.42
N LEU A 241 -3.45 13.58 -1.58
CA LEU A 241 -4.14 14.00 -2.82
C LEU A 241 -3.83 15.45 -3.17
N GLY A 242 -3.74 16.31 -2.15
CA GLY A 242 -3.52 17.75 -2.31
C GLY A 242 -4.81 18.55 -2.38
N GLU A 243 -4.66 19.86 -2.52
CA GLU A 243 -5.76 20.82 -2.50
C GLU A 243 -6.20 21.24 -3.90
N THR A 244 -7.52 21.37 -4.08
CA THR A 244 -8.11 21.85 -5.34
C THR A 244 -7.53 23.23 -5.68
N GLY A 245 -6.99 23.38 -6.90
CA GLY A 245 -6.32 24.60 -7.36
C GLY A 245 -4.79 24.50 -7.35
N CYS A 246 -4.22 23.47 -6.72
CA CYS A 246 -2.81 23.10 -6.80
C CYS A 246 -2.63 21.80 -7.63
N PRO A 247 -1.40 21.45 -8.06
CA PRO A 247 -1.14 20.12 -8.61
C PRO A 247 -1.57 19.03 -7.63
N CYS A 248 -2.55 18.23 -8.04
CA CYS A 248 -3.15 17.15 -7.25
C CYS A 248 -2.86 15.79 -7.84
N LEU A 249 -2.91 14.78 -6.98
CA LEU A 249 -3.10 13.41 -7.40
C LEU A 249 -4.59 13.10 -7.51
N TYR A 250 -4.92 12.06 -8.29
CA TYR A 250 -6.29 11.60 -8.49
C TYR A 250 -6.40 10.09 -8.27
N ASP A 251 -7.39 9.70 -7.48
CA ASP A 251 -7.90 8.34 -7.37
C ASP A 251 -9.44 8.41 -7.33
N PRO A 252 -10.16 7.66 -8.20
CA PRO A 252 -11.62 7.76 -8.31
C PRO A 252 -12.35 7.22 -7.07
N HIS A 253 -11.77 6.26 -6.36
CA HIS A 253 -12.36 5.70 -5.14
C HIS A 253 -12.22 6.69 -3.98
N ALA A 254 -11.05 7.32 -3.84
CA ALA A 254 -10.82 8.39 -2.87
C ALA A 254 -11.72 9.60 -3.15
N ALA A 255 -11.79 10.06 -4.41
CA ALA A 255 -12.64 11.16 -4.82
C ALA A 255 -14.13 10.88 -4.52
N ARG A 256 -14.60 9.65 -4.77
CA ARG A 256 -15.97 9.24 -4.45
C ARG A 256 -16.23 9.21 -2.94
N ALA A 257 -15.29 8.71 -2.14
CA ALA A 257 -15.41 8.66 -0.68
C ALA A 257 -15.46 10.07 -0.08
N LEU A 258 -14.65 11.00 -0.59
CA LEU A 258 -14.65 12.41 -0.17
C LEU A 258 -15.92 13.16 -0.58
N ALA A 259 -16.45 12.89 -1.77
CA ALA A 259 -17.63 13.59 -2.29
C ALA A 259 -18.95 13.19 -1.60
N ARG A 260 -19.04 11.99 -1.01
CA ARG A 260 -20.31 11.46 -0.47
C ARG A 260 -20.20 11.14 1.02
N LYS A 261 -20.81 12.01 1.84
CA LYS A 261 -21.00 11.72 3.29
C LYS A 261 -22.08 10.68 3.59
N ILE A 262 -22.93 10.33 2.61
CA ILE A 262 -24.06 9.40 2.77
C ILE A 262 -24.08 8.41 1.59
N GLY A 263 -24.09 7.10 1.90
CA GLY A 263 -24.11 5.99 0.93
C GLY A 263 -22.92 5.03 1.10
N GLY A 264 -22.98 3.86 0.45
CA GLY A 264 -21.88 2.87 0.49
C GLY A 264 -20.62 3.42 -0.16
N ALA A 265 -19.54 3.51 0.62
CA ALA A 265 -18.19 3.79 0.15
C ALA A 265 -17.55 2.52 -0.43
N PRO A 266 -16.66 2.63 -1.45
CA PRO A 266 -15.84 1.50 -1.84
C PRO A 266 -14.96 1.06 -0.68
N THR A 267 -14.60 -0.22 -0.61
CA THR A 267 -13.76 -0.77 0.45
C THR A 267 -12.73 -1.70 -0.15
N THR A 268 -11.51 -1.68 0.39
CA THR A 268 -10.38 -2.52 -0.05
C THR A 268 -9.94 -3.47 1.05
N ALA A 269 -10.41 -3.32 2.28
CA ALA A 269 -10.05 -4.19 3.38
C ALA A 269 -11.25 -4.56 4.24
N ARG A 270 -11.15 -5.71 4.93
CA ARG A 270 -12.11 -6.14 5.94
C ARG A 270 -11.45 -6.79 7.16
N PHE A 271 -11.78 -6.29 8.34
CA PHE A 271 -11.22 -6.77 9.60
C PHE A 271 -12.31 -7.38 10.48
N PHE A 272 -12.08 -8.58 11.00
CA PHE A 272 -13.06 -9.23 11.88
C PHE A 272 -12.95 -8.68 13.31
N LEU A 273 -13.98 -7.95 13.74
CA LEU A 273 -14.12 -7.43 15.11
C LEU A 273 -14.70 -8.52 16.01
N LYS A 274 -13.83 -9.19 16.79
CA LYS A 274 -14.20 -10.30 17.66
C LYS A 274 -15.30 -9.94 18.67
N ASN A 275 -15.25 -8.74 19.24
CA ASN A 275 -16.20 -8.30 20.27
C ASN A 275 -17.60 -8.09 19.69
N ASP A 276 -17.68 -7.64 18.44
CA ASP A 276 -18.95 -7.33 17.78
C ASP A 276 -19.45 -8.47 16.88
N ASN A 277 -18.62 -9.50 16.70
CA ASN A 277 -18.85 -10.62 15.78
C ASN A 277 -19.22 -10.16 14.36
N ARG A 278 -18.52 -9.14 13.86
CA ARG A 278 -18.81 -8.45 12.58
C ARG A 278 -17.51 -8.09 11.85
N PHE A 279 -17.62 -7.88 10.54
CA PHE A 279 -16.53 -7.32 9.76
C PHE A 279 -16.64 -5.79 9.71
N LEU A 280 -15.57 -5.11 10.07
CA LEU A 280 -15.33 -3.71 9.71
C LEU A 280 -14.81 -3.69 8.28
N GLN A 281 -15.33 -2.81 7.43
CA GLN A 281 -14.79 -2.60 6.09
C GLN A 281 -14.21 -1.20 5.99
N ALA A 282 -13.11 -1.07 5.24
CA ALA A 282 -12.40 0.20 5.09
C ALA A 282 -11.82 0.34 3.67
N LEU A 283 -11.70 1.57 3.20
CA LEU A 283 -10.91 1.95 2.04
C LEU A 283 -9.54 2.38 2.53
N LEU A 284 -8.51 1.58 2.26
CA LEU A 284 -7.15 1.81 2.76
C LEU A 284 -6.09 1.76 1.65
N ASP A 285 -6.38 1.04 0.57
CA ASP A 285 -5.47 0.79 -0.54
C ASP A 285 -5.83 1.69 -1.73
N TYR A 286 -4.83 2.35 -2.31
CA TYR A 286 -5.05 3.35 -3.36
C TYR A 286 -4.07 3.19 -4.52
N ILE A 287 -4.47 3.65 -5.70
CA ILE A 287 -3.58 3.92 -6.83
C ILE A 287 -3.88 5.33 -7.33
N MET A 288 -3.09 6.28 -6.82
CA MET A 288 -3.21 7.69 -7.14
C MET A 288 -2.29 8.06 -8.30
N VAL A 289 -2.79 8.83 -9.26
CA VAL A 289 -2.03 9.26 -10.44
C VAL A 289 -1.96 10.78 -10.54
N SER A 290 -0.86 11.31 -11.06
CA SER A 290 -0.73 12.72 -11.41
C SER A 290 -1.66 13.12 -12.56
N GLU A 291 -1.97 14.42 -12.65
CA GLU A 291 -2.90 14.95 -13.67
C GLU A 291 -2.49 14.59 -15.11
N ASN A 292 -1.19 14.65 -15.43
CA ASN A 292 -0.63 14.29 -16.74
C ASN A 292 -0.73 12.77 -17.09
N LEU A 293 -1.14 11.93 -16.13
CA LEU A 293 -1.47 10.51 -16.35
C LEU A 293 -2.98 10.25 -16.41
N ARG A 294 -3.82 11.22 -16.04
CA ARG A 294 -5.27 11.02 -15.89
C ARG A 294 -5.92 10.52 -17.18
N ASP A 295 -5.61 11.13 -18.32
CA ASP A 295 -6.21 10.75 -19.61
C ASP A 295 -5.73 9.37 -20.11
N LYS A 296 -4.59 8.89 -19.60
CA LYS A 296 -4.04 7.58 -19.91
C LYS A 296 -4.63 6.47 -19.03
N ALA A 297 -5.13 6.83 -17.86
CA ALA A 297 -5.68 5.90 -16.88
C ALA A 297 -7.12 5.51 -17.26
N LYS A 298 -7.31 4.25 -17.65
CA LYS A 298 -8.53 3.77 -18.32
C LYS A 298 -9.51 3.09 -17.37
N ALA A 299 -9.02 2.30 -16.42
CA ALA A 299 -9.90 1.55 -15.53
C ALA A 299 -9.25 1.32 -14.17
N TRP A 300 -9.83 1.91 -13.12
CA TRP A 300 -9.59 1.51 -11.74
C TRP A 300 -10.57 0.43 -11.34
N ARG A 301 -10.09 -0.58 -10.63
CA ARG A 301 -10.90 -1.70 -10.15
C ARG A 301 -10.43 -2.13 -8.77
N ILE A 302 -11.37 -2.31 -7.87
CA ILE A 302 -11.16 -3.02 -6.61
C ILE A 302 -11.69 -4.43 -6.81
N TRP A 303 -10.85 -5.44 -6.57
CA TRP A 303 -11.20 -6.84 -6.69
C TRP A 303 -11.97 -7.32 -5.45
N HIS A 304 -13.08 -6.64 -5.14
CA HIS A 304 -13.85 -6.87 -3.92
C HIS A 304 -14.76 -8.12 -4.08
N PRO A 305 -14.67 -9.13 -3.21
CA PRO A 305 -15.35 -10.42 -3.37
C PRO A 305 -16.89 -10.34 -3.37
N PHE A 306 -17.45 -9.24 -2.87
CA PHE A 306 -18.89 -9.05 -2.75
C PHE A 306 -19.44 -7.92 -3.62
N ASP A 307 -18.59 -6.98 -4.05
CA ASP A 307 -19.03 -5.75 -4.72
C ASP A 307 -18.62 -5.74 -6.20
N ASP A 308 -17.58 -6.48 -6.56
CA ASP A 308 -17.20 -6.71 -7.95
C ASP A 308 -18.02 -7.88 -8.55
N PRO A 309 -18.79 -7.67 -9.64
CA PRO A 309 -19.67 -8.71 -10.17
C PRO A 309 -18.96 -9.96 -10.69
N GLU A 310 -17.71 -9.85 -11.15
CA GLU A 310 -16.93 -11.01 -11.60
C GLU A 310 -16.44 -11.81 -10.39
N CYS A 311 -15.88 -11.11 -9.40
CA CYS A 311 -15.42 -11.72 -8.16
C CYS A 311 -16.56 -12.39 -7.39
N TRP A 312 -17.75 -11.78 -7.37
CA TRP A 312 -18.93 -12.36 -6.71
C TRP A 312 -19.40 -13.65 -7.39
N ARG A 313 -19.38 -13.72 -8.73
CA ARG A 313 -19.90 -14.86 -9.50
C ARG A 313 -18.91 -16.03 -9.56
N ASP A 314 -17.61 -15.76 -9.63
CA ASP A 314 -16.57 -16.79 -9.58
C ASP A 314 -16.31 -17.16 -8.11
N GLU A 315 -16.97 -18.20 -7.62
CA GLU A 315 -16.82 -18.68 -6.24
C GLU A 315 -15.37 -19.05 -5.89
N THR A 316 -14.59 -19.53 -6.86
CA THR A 316 -13.18 -19.88 -6.63
C THR A 316 -12.36 -18.62 -6.39
N LEU A 317 -12.54 -17.59 -7.22
CA LEU A 317 -11.90 -16.29 -7.02
C LEU A 317 -12.35 -15.63 -5.73
N ARG A 318 -13.66 -15.64 -5.45
CA ARG A 318 -14.22 -15.11 -4.22
C ARG A 318 -13.55 -15.72 -3.00
N ASN A 319 -13.51 -17.05 -2.92
CA ASN A 319 -12.91 -17.75 -1.78
C ASN A 319 -11.40 -17.51 -1.71
N ALA A 320 -10.70 -17.46 -2.85
CA ALA A 320 -9.28 -17.12 -2.89
C ALA A 320 -9.01 -15.72 -2.34
N LEU A 321 -9.78 -14.69 -2.74
CA LEU A 321 -9.66 -13.33 -2.21
C LEU A 321 -9.87 -13.30 -0.69
N LEU A 322 -10.87 -14.04 -0.19
CA LEU A 322 -11.19 -14.09 1.24
C LEU A 322 -10.15 -14.87 2.07
N THR A 323 -9.45 -15.84 1.46
CA THR A 323 -8.41 -16.65 2.12
C THR A 323 -7.04 -16.00 2.04
N ALA A 324 -6.74 -15.26 0.97
CA ALA A 324 -5.41 -14.74 0.67
C ALA A 324 -4.96 -13.62 1.63
N SER A 325 -5.85 -12.66 1.91
CA SER A 325 -5.55 -11.46 2.69
C SER A 325 -6.84 -10.87 3.30
N ASP A 326 -6.72 -10.02 4.30
CA ASP A 326 -7.79 -9.12 4.75
C ASP A 326 -7.95 -7.88 3.86
N HIS A 327 -7.00 -7.64 2.95
CA HIS A 327 -7.10 -6.65 1.88
C HIS A 327 -7.46 -7.30 0.54
N PHE A 328 -7.95 -6.48 -0.38
CA PHE A 328 -8.35 -6.83 -1.74
C PHE A 328 -7.51 -6.02 -2.73
N PRO A 329 -7.01 -6.62 -3.81
CA PRO A 329 -6.20 -5.91 -4.79
C PRO A 329 -6.94 -4.71 -5.39
N VAL A 330 -6.21 -3.63 -5.58
CA VAL A 330 -6.62 -2.50 -6.43
C VAL A 330 -5.79 -2.56 -7.69
N THR A 331 -6.40 -2.40 -8.86
CA THR A 331 -5.70 -2.36 -10.15
C THR A 331 -6.07 -1.13 -10.94
N LEU A 332 -5.10 -0.63 -11.71
CA LEU A 332 -5.25 0.40 -12.71
C LEU A 332 -4.76 -0.12 -14.07
N ASP A 333 -5.66 -0.15 -15.05
CA ASP A 333 -5.27 -0.27 -16.46
C ASP A 333 -4.92 1.12 -17.01
N ILE A 334 -3.70 1.26 -17.53
CA ILE A 334 -3.14 2.52 -18.01
C ILE A 334 -2.41 2.35 -19.36
N ASP A 335 -2.54 3.34 -20.23
CA ASP A 335 -1.92 3.38 -21.56
C ASP A 335 -0.54 4.07 -21.51
N LEU A 336 0.54 3.29 -21.37
CA LEU A 336 1.93 3.77 -21.22
C LEU A 336 2.94 3.10 -22.14
#